data_AF-A0A928VJL0-F1
#
_entry.id   AF-A0A928VJL0-F1
#
_cell.length_a   1.000
_cell.length_b   1.000
_cell.length_c   1.000
_cell.angle_alpha   90.00
_cell.angle_beta   90.00
_cell.angle_gamma   90.00
#
_symmetry.space_group_name_H-M   'P 1'
#
loop_
_entity.id
_entity.type
_entity.pdbx_description
1 polymer ?
#
loop_
_entity_poly.entity_id
_entity_poly.type
_entity_poly.pdbx_seq_one_letter_code
_entity_poly.pdbx_strand_id
1 'polypeptide(L)'
;MGSQSVTKTIFLLSSMVVWLIVGAALMYLFPFIADQLIGSDQTHLWMTTLSRGSYNPTLGWTVEGIALGINVVATLIWYSKFEGKV
;
A
#
# COMPACT_ATOMS: atom_id res chain seq x y z
N MET A 1 -5.75 31.47 -4.56
CA MET A 1 -5.39 30.13 -4.07
C MET A 1 -5.41 30.18 -2.56
N GLY A 2 -6.36 29.51 -1.91
CA GLY A 2 -6.52 29.57 -0.45
C GLY A 2 -5.29 29.01 0.27
N SER A 3 -4.84 29.69 1.32
CA SER A 3 -3.70 29.26 2.14
C SER A 3 -3.96 27.87 2.71
N GLN A 4 -3.13 26.89 2.34
CA GLN A 4 -3.18 25.54 2.87
C GLN A 4 -2.64 25.54 4.30
N SER A 5 -3.44 25.08 5.27
CA SER A 5 -2.99 25.01 6.65
C SER A 5 -1.87 23.97 6.82
N VAL A 6 -0.93 24.24 7.73
CA VAL A 6 0.16 23.32 8.06
C VAL A 6 -0.38 21.93 8.42
N THR A 7 -1.50 21.87 9.14
CA THR A 7 -2.17 20.61 9.50
C THR A 7 -2.61 19.82 8.27
N LYS A 8 -3.18 20.49 7.26
CA LYS A 8 -3.59 19.83 6.01
C LYS A 8 -2.38 19.34 5.21
N THR A 9 -1.27 20.07 5.23
CA THR A 9 -0.02 19.63 4.61
C THR A 9 0.52 18.37 5.28
N ILE A 10 0.58 18.32 6.62
CA ILE A 10 1.02 17.14 7.36
C ILE A 10 0.14 15.93 7.05
N PHE A 11 -1.19 16.11 7.06
CA PHE A 11 -2.14 15.05 6.71
C PHE A 11 -1.87 14.46 5.32
N LEU A 12 -1.70 15.31 4.31
CA LEU A 12 -1.42 14.85 2.95
C LEU A 12 -0.07 14.14 2.85
N LEU A 13 0.98 14.66 3.49
CA LEU A 13 2.29 14.01 3.49
C LEU A 13 2.25 12.63 4.14
N SER A 14 1.56 12.49 5.28
CA SER A 14 1.35 11.19 5.92
C SER A 14 0.58 10.23 5.02
N SER A 15 -0.45 10.71 4.30
CA SER A 15 -1.20 9.89 3.34
C SER A 15 -0.32 9.44 2.17
N MET A 16 0.55 10.32 1.64
CA MET A 16 1.51 9.97 0.59
C MET A 16 2.47 8.86 1.04
N VAL A 17 2.97 8.91 2.27
CA VAL A 17 3.83 7.84 2.82
C VAL A 17 3.09 6.50 2.83
N VAL A 18 1.81 6.49 3.22
CA VAL A 18 1.02 5.26 3.17
C VAL A 18 0.87 4.75 1.73
N TRP A 19 0.57 5.63 0.77
CA TRP A 19 0.48 5.22 -0.64
C TRP A 19 1.80 4.69 -1.20
N LEU A 20 2.94 5.20 -0.74
CA LEU A 20 4.25 4.63 -1.08
C LEU A 20 4.44 3.23 -0.50
N ILE A 21 3.97 2.99 0.74
CA ILE A 21 3.99 1.66 1.35
C ILE A 21 3.10 0.69 0.57
N VAL A 22 1.91 1.13 0.14
CA VAL A 22 1.02 0.33 -0.71
C VAL A 22 1.70 -0.01 -2.04
N GLY A 23 2.31 0.96 -2.70
CA GLY A 23 3.06 0.73 -3.94
C GLY A 23 4.20 -0.27 -3.76
N ALA A 24 4.95 -0.16 -2.66
CA ALA A 24 6.02 -1.10 -2.32
C ALA A 24 5.47 -2.51 -2.06
N ALA A 25 4.34 -2.63 -1.35
CA ALA A 25 3.71 -3.91 -1.08
C ALA A 25 3.17 -4.57 -2.35
N LEU A 26 2.61 -3.80 -3.29
CA LEU A 26 2.20 -4.31 -4.60
C LEU A 26 3.37 -4.91 -5.39
N MET A 27 4.59 -4.36 -5.27
CA MET A 27 5.77 -4.97 -5.87
C MET A 27 6.07 -6.37 -5.29
N TYR A 28 5.71 -6.60 -4.03
CA TYR A 28 5.82 -7.92 -3.40
C TYR A 28 4.63 -8.83 -3.76
N LEU A 29 3.43 -8.30 -3.92
CA LEU A 29 2.24 -9.12 -4.18
C LEU A 29 2.07 -9.51 -5.64
N PHE A 30 2.44 -8.63 -6.58
CA PHE A 30 2.19 -8.86 -7.99
C PHE A 30 2.84 -10.14 -8.55
N PRO A 31 4.10 -10.50 -8.22
CA PRO A 31 4.70 -11.75 -8.67
C PRO A 31 3.95 -12.97 -8.16
N PHE A 32 3.58 -12.94 -6.88
CA PHE A 32 2.83 -14.02 -6.24
C PHE A 32 1.43 -14.17 -6.85
N ILE A 33 0.70 -13.07 -7.03
CA ILE A 33 -0.64 -13.08 -7.64
C ILE A 33 -0.57 -13.54 -9.09
N ALA A 34 0.41 -13.07 -9.86
CA ALA A 34 0.60 -13.50 -11.24
C ALA A 34 0.88 -15.01 -11.32
N ASP A 35 1.69 -15.54 -10.41
CA ASP A 35 1.95 -16.97 -10.33
C ASP A 35 0.71 -17.79 -9.98
N GLN A 36 -0.13 -17.31 -9.06
CA GLN A 36 -1.36 -17.98 -8.66
C GLN A 36 -2.46 -17.92 -9.73
N LEU A 37 -2.59 -16.79 -10.43
CA LEU A 37 -3.67 -16.57 -11.40
C LEU A 37 -3.34 -17.07 -12.81
N ILE A 38 -2.10 -16.88 -13.26
CA ILE A 38 -1.66 -17.27 -14.61
C ILE A 38 -1.07 -18.69 -14.58
N GLY A 39 -0.30 -19.04 -13.55
CA GLY A 39 0.20 -20.41 -13.35
C GLY A 39 1.03 -20.95 -14.51
N SER A 40 1.86 -20.10 -15.12
CA SER A 40 2.69 -20.46 -16.27
C SER A 40 4.13 -20.82 -15.84
N ASP A 41 4.87 -21.53 -16.68
CA ASP A 41 6.29 -21.81 -16.45
C ASP A 41 7.10 -20.53 -16.22
N GLN A 42 6.76 -19.45 -16.92
CA GLN A 42 7.42 -18.15 -16.77
C GLN A 42 7.16 -17.53 -15.39
N THR A 43 5.93 -17.60 -14.87
CA THR A 43 5.60 -17.06 -13.55
C THR A 43 6.22 -17.90 -12.43
N HIS A 44 6.25 -19.22 -12.59
CA HIS A 44 6.89 -20.12 -11.63
C HIS A 44 8.41 -19.93 -11.60
N LEU A 45 9.05 -19.72 -12.76
CA LEU A 45 10.48 -19.40 -12.84
C LEU A 45 10.79 -18.03 -12.21
N TRP A 46 9.92 -17.04 -12.42
CA TRP A 46 10.05 -15.72 -11.80
C TRP A 46 9.98 -15.82 -10.27
N MET A 47 8.98 -16.53 -9.73
CA MET A 47 8.86 -16.80 -8.29
C MET A 47 10.07 -17.57 -7.75
N THR A 48 10.51 -18.62 -8.44
CA THR A 48 11.70 -19.39 -8.05
C THR A 48 12.93 -18.50 -7.98
N THR A 49 13.07 -17.56 -8.91
CA THR A 49 14.19 -16.60 -8.94
C THR A 49 14.13 -15.64 -7.76
N LEU A 50 12.94 -15.10 -7.46
CA LEU A 50 12.73 -14.21 -6.32
C LEU A 50 12.96 -14.93 -4.98
N SER A 51 12.46 -16.16 -4.85
CA SER A 51 12.60 -16.99 -3.66
C SER A 51 14.03 -17.43 -3.35
N ARG A 52 14.97 -17.33 -4.31
CA ARG A 52 16.41 -17.51 -4.02
C ARG A 52 16.99 -16.36 -3.19
N GLY A 53 16.32 -15.20 -3.17
CA GLY A 53 16.64 -14.08 -2.29
C GLY A 53 15.81 -14.11 -1.01
N SER A 54 15.66 -12.95 -0.38
CA SER A 54 14.84 -12.77 0.84
C SER A 54 13.38 -12.42 0.54
N TYR A 55 12.88 -12.79 -0.64
CA TYR A 55 11.52 -12.45 -1.06
C TYR A 55 10.48 -13.20 -0.21
N ASN A 56 9.56 -12.46 0.38
CA ASN A 56 8.47 -12.99 1.19
C ASN A 56 7.14 -12.28 0.83
N PRO A 57 6.23 -12.92 0.08
CA PRO A 57 4.97 -12.29 -0.34
C PRO A 57 4.02 -12.00 0.82
N THR A 58 4.14 -12.71 1.96
CA THR A 58 3.33 -12.47 3.17
C THR A 58 3.59 -11.09 3.77
N LEU A 59 4.81 -10.54 3.59
CA LEU A 59 5.12 -9.18 4.02
C LEU A 59 4.30 -8.15 3.25
N GLY A 60 4.11 -8.35 1.93
CA GLY A 60 3.25 -7.51 1.11
C GLY A 60 1.83 -7.46 1.67
N TRP A 61 1.21 -8.62 1.89
CA TRP A 61 -0.16 -8.72 2.42
C TRP A 61 -0.32 -8.04 3.79
N THR A 62 0.61 -8.31 4.69
CA THR A 62 0.51 -7.83 6.09
C THR A 62 0.76 -6.33 6.17
N VAL A 63 1.82 -5.85 5.52
CA VAL A 63 2.21 -4.43 5.57
C VAL A 63 1.19 -3.58 4.82
N GLU A 64 0.72 -4.03 3.66
CA GLU A 64 -0.30 -3.31 2.87
C GLU A 64 -1.62 -3.20 3.63
N GLY A 65 -2.13 -4.32 4.15
CA GLY A 65 -3.41 -4.36 4.83
C GLY A 65 -3.45 -3.43 6.05
N ILE A 66 -2.38 -3.44 6.86
CA ILE A 66 -2.25 -2.55 8.01
C ILE A 66 -2.18 -1.09 7.57
N ALA A 67 -1.34 -0.79 6.57
CA ALA A 67 -1.15 0.59 6.09
C ALA A 67 -2.45 1.17 5.52
N LEU A 68 -3.16 0.41 4.67
CA LEU A 68 -4.45 0.80 4.12
C LEU A 68 -5.50 1.01 5.21
N GLY A 69 -5.61 0.07 6.17
CA GLY A 69 -6.56 0.18 7.28
C GLY A 69 -6.34 1.46 8.10
N ILE A 70 -5.08 1.75 8.46
CA ILE A 70 -4.72 2.97 9.18
C ILE A 70 -5.06 4.22 8.36
N ASN A 71 -4.76 4.24 7.06
CA ASN A 71 -5.02 5.41 6.22
C ASN A 71 -6.51 5.67 6.01
N VAL A 72 -7.31 4.62 5.81
CA VAL A 72 -8.77 4.74 5.69
C VAL A 72 -9.34 5.32 6.97
N VAL A 73 -8.98 4.78 8.14
CA VAL A 73 -9.46 5.29 9.43
C VAL A 73 -9.01 6.73 9.68
N ALA A 74 -7.74 7.05 9.43
CA ALA A 74 -7.21 8.40 9.58
C ALA A 74 -7.92 9.40 8.65
N THR A 75 -8.21 8.98 7.41
CA THR A 75 -8.90 9.77 6.41
C THR A 75 -10.36 10.02 6.81
N LEU A 76 -11.07 8.99 7.29
CA LEU A 76 -12.45 9.13 7.79
C LEU A 76 -12.52 10.09 8.97
N ILE A 77 -11.64 9.93 9.96
CA ILE A 77 -11.56 10.83 11.12
C ILE A 77 -11.27 12.27 10.68
N TRP A 78 -10.34 12.44 9.71
CA TRP A 78 -9.99 13.77 9.21
C TRP A 78 -11.18 14.48 8.57
N TYR A 79 -11.83 13.82 7.59
CA TYR A 79 -12.95 14.42 6.88
C TYR A 79 -14.16 14.66 7.79
N SER A 80 -14.42 13.74 8.73
CA SER A 80 -15.47 13.91 9.74
C SER A 80 -15.25 15.12 10.64
N LYS A 81 -14.04 15.25 11.20
CA LYS A 81 -13.77 16.24 12.24
C LYS A 81 -13.44 17.64 11.69
N PHE A 82 -12.75 17.71 10.56
CA PHE A 82 -12.17 18.96 10.07
C PHE A 82 -12.82 19.49 8.80
N GLU A 83 -13.47 18.65 7.99
CA GLU A 83 -14.17 19.09 6.79
C GLU A 83 -15.70 18.97 6.88
N GLY A 84 -16.24 18.33 7.93
CA GLY A 84 -17.68 18.11 8.09
C GLY A 84 -18.29 17.24 6.98
N LYS A 85 -17.45 16.45 6.29
CA LYS A 85 -17.84 15.58 5.18
C LYS A 85 -17.70 14.14 5.64
N VAL A 86 -18.83 13.47 5.86
CA VAL A 86 -18.94 12.01 5.98
C VAL A 86 -20.26 11.61 5.36
#